data_AF-A0A7V2PJD5-F1
#
_entry.id   AF-A0A7V2PJD5-F1
#
_cell.length_a   1.000
_cell.length_b   1.000
_cell.length_c   1.000
_cell.angle_alpha   90.00
_cell.angle_beta   90.00
_cell.angle_gamma   90.00
#
_symmetry.space_group_name_H-M   'P 1'
#
loop_
_entity.id
_entity.type
_entity.pdbx_description
1 polymer ?
#
loop_
_entity_poly.entity_id
_entity_poly.type
_entity_poly.pdbx_seq_one_letter_code
_entity_poly.pdbx_strand_id
1 'polypeptide(L)'
;LIARAEKVIPGLIEHIIYRQEASPRTFERYAWTTAGSIYGITWDSPQPPMKSPIPGLYLAGSGVFPGPGIEAVVISGVRVADAIYRQ
;
A
#
# COMPACT_ATOMS: atom_id res chain seq x y z
N LEU A 1 6.92 -6.59 -21.25
CA LEU A 1 5.46 -6.41 -21.21
C LEU A 1 4.92 -5.76 -22.49
N ILE A 2 5.50 -4.64 -22.95
CA ILE A 2 5.10 -3.94 -24.19
C ILE A 2 4.98 -4.88 -25.40
N ALA A 3 6.04 -5.64 -25.72
CA ALA A 3 6.00 -6.60 -26.84
C ALA A 3 4.93 -7.72 -26.70
N ARG A 4 4.45 -8.00 -25.48
CA ARG A 4 3.32 -8.91 -25.27
C ARG A 4 1.98 -8.19 -25.48
N ALA A 5 1.86 -6.95 -25.01
CA ALA A 5 0.66 -6.12 -25.20
C ALA A 5 0.43 -5.78 -26.68
N GLU A 6 1.48 -5.53 -27.44
CA GLU A 6 1.45 -5.30 -28.91
C GLU A 6 0.70 -6.40 -29.67
N LYS A 7 0.82 -7.65 -29.22
CA LYS A 7 0.13 -8.80 -29.84
C LYS A 7 -1.40 -8.72 -29.71
N VAL A 8 -1.90 -7.96 -28.74
CA VAL A 8 -3.33 -7.78 -28.45
C VAL A 8 -3.81 -6.40 -28.88
N ILE A 9 -2.92 -5.40 -28.87
CA ILE A 9 -3.18 -4.02 -29.27
C ILE A 9 -2.15 -3.65 -30.35
N PRO A 10 -2.42 -3.92 -31.64
CA PRO A 10 -1.50 -3.59 -32.72
C PRO A 10 -1.27 -2.09 -32.84
N GLY A 11 -0.02 -1.69 -33.08
CA GLY A 11 0.45 -0.31 -33.16
C GLY A 11 0.72 0.33 -31.80
N LEU A 12 0.57 -0.40 -30.68
CA LEU A 12 0.76 0.17 -29.34
C LEU A 12 2.15 0.80 -29.19
N ILE A 13 3.20 0.13 -29.65
CA ILE A 13 4.59 0.59 -29.50
C ILE A 13 4.84 1.95 -30.15
N GLU A 14 4.22 2.23 -31.30
CA GLU A 14 4.36 3.49 -32.02
C GLU A 14 3.68 4.66 -31.30
N HIS A 15 2.69 4.35 -30.45
CA HIS A 15 1.89 5.35 -29.74
C HIS A 15 2.35 5.58 -28.28
N ILE A 16 3.43 4.93 -27.82
CA ILE A 16 3.98 5.18 -26.49
C ILE A 16 4.80 6.48 -26.51
N ILE A 17 4.18 7.57 -26.05
CA ILE A 17 4.86 8.88 -25.87
C ILE A 17 5.49 9.06 -24.48
N TYR A 18 5.11 8.22 -23.51
CA TYR A 18 5.63 8.24 -22.16
C TYR A 18 5.67 6.83 -21.57
N ARG A 19 6.76 6.52 -20.86
CA ARG A 19 6.93 5.25 -20.14
C ARG A 19 7.57 5.53 -18.79
N GLN A 20 6.91 5.07 -17.73
CA GLN A 20 7.45 5.03 -16.40
C GLN A 20 7.38 3.61 -15.86
N GLU A 21 8.41 3.20 -15.16
CA GLU A 21 8.50 1.89 -14.54
C GLU A 21 8.71 2.03 -13.05
N ALA A 22 8.15 1.09 -12.30
CA ALA A 22 8.42 0.92 -10.89
C ALA A 22 8.95 -0.50 -10.66
N SER A 23 9.90 -0.60 -9.74
CA SER A 23 10.37 -1.87 -9.20
C SER A 23 10.04 -1.93 -7.71
N PRO A 24 10.18 -3.08 -7.04
CA PRO A 24 10.07 -3.14 -5.58
C PRO A 24 10.91 -2.07 -4.86
N ARG A 25 12.12 -1.79 -5.36
CA ARG A 25 12.99 -0.72 -4.83
C ARG A 25 12.40 0.69 -4.96
N THR A 26 11.56 0.92 -5.97
CA THR A 26 10.81 2.19 -6.12
C THR A 26 9.84 2.35 -4.96
N PHE A 27 9.07 1.32 -4.62
CA PHE A 27 8.11 1.37 -3.51
C PHE A 27 8.80 1.42 -2.15
N GLU A 28 9.90 0.70 -1.96
CA GLU A 28 10.72 0.82 -0.76
C GLU A 28 11.25 2.24 -0.56
N ARG A 29 11.70 2.90 -1.63
CA ARG A 29 12.20 4.27 -1.57
C ARG A 29 11.12 5.31 -1.35
N TYR A 30 10.00 5.22 -2.06
CA TYR A 30 9.00 6.30 -2.12
C TYR A 30 7.76 6.06 -1.27
N ALA A 31 7.38 4.80 -1.02
CA ALA A 31 6.26 4.43 -0.16
C ALA A 31 6.72 3.90 1.21
N TRP A 32 8.03 3.80 1.44
CA TRP A 32 8.64 3.29 2.68
C TRP A 32 8.14 1.91 3.11
N THR A 33 7.82 1.08 2.13
CA THR A 33 7.37 -0.29 2.36
C THR A 33 8.55 -1.25 2.44
N THR A 34 8.57 -2.16 3.41
CA THR A 34 9.59 -3.21 3.50
C THR A 34 9.63 -4.05 2.22
N ALA A 35 10.83 -4.19 1.63
CA ALA A 35 11.05 -4.95 0.39
C ALA A 35 10.15 -4.53 -0.80
N GLY A 36 9.57 -3.33 -0.76
CA GLY A 36 8.66 -2.85 -1.81
C GLY A 36 7.24 -3.43 -1.76
N SER A 37 6.80 -4.01 -0.64
CA SER A 37 5.46 -4.59 -0.52
C SER A 37 4.36 -3.53 -0.64
N ILE A 38 3.57 -3.59 -1.72
CA ILE A 38 2.43 -2.69 -1.93
C ILE A 38 1.19 -3.09 -1.11
N TYR A 39 1.16 -4.31 -0.56
CA TYR A 39 0.04 -4.86 0.22
C TYR A 39 0.42 -5.09 1.70
N GLY A 40 1.51 -4.47 2.18
CA GLY A 40 1.87 -4.53 3.58
C GLY A 40 2.31 -5.92 4.04
N ILE A 41 1.82 -6.32 5.21
CA ILE A 41 2.16 -7.57 5.91
C ILE A 41 1.36 -8.72 5.29
N THR A 42 1.98 -9.90 5.15
CA THR A 42 1.30 -11.09 4.62
C THR A 42 0.15 -11.53 5.52
N TRP A 43 -0.91 -12.11 4.93
CA TRP A 43 -2.14 -12.47 5.65
C TRP A 43 -1.93 -13.48 6.80
N ASP A 44 -0.86 -14.26 6.74
CA ASP A 44 -0.43 -15.24 7.74
C ASP A 44 0.43 -14.63 8.85
N SER A 45 0.88 -13.39 8.68
CA SER A 45 1.68 -12.69 9.68
C SER A 45 0.78 -11.90 10.64
N PRO A 46 1.11 -11.86 11.94
CA PRO A 46 0.33 -11.10 12.91
C PRO A 46 0.36 -9.61 12.59
N GLN A 47 -0.82 -9.02 12.40
CA GLN A 47 -0.95 -7.58 12.24
C GLN A 47 -0.75 -6.87 13.59
N PRO A 48 0.02 -5.76 13.65
CA PRO A 48 0.11 -4.97 14.86
C PRO A 48 -1.27 -4.40 15.25
N PRO A 49 -1.56 -4.32 16.56
CA PRO A 49 -2.82 -3.72 17.02
C PRO A 49 -2.84 -2.22 16.74
N MET A 50 -4.03 -1.70 16.48
CA MET A 50 -4.26 -0.27 16.27
C MET A 50 -3.79 0.60 17.45
N LYS A 51 -4.02 0.16 18.70
CA LYS A 51 -3.52 0.84 19.91
C LYS A 51 -2.28 0.09 20.40
N SER A 52 -1.16 0.79 20.46
CA SER A 52 0.08 0.19 20.97
C SER A 52 0.11 0.16 22.50
N PRO A 53 1.02 -0.60 23.13
CA PRO A 53 1.26 -0.54 24.57
C PRO A 53 1.83 0.80 25.06
N ILE A 54 2.34 1.65 24.16
CA ILE A 54 2.91 2.96 24.52
C ILE A 54 1.78 3.98 24.61
N PRO A 55 1.61 4.67 25.77
CA PRO A 55 0.57 5.67 25.94
C PRO A 55 0.63 6.75 24.86
N GLY A 56 -0.52 7.01 24.23
CA GLY A 56 -0.64 8.03 23.17
C GLY A 56 -0.18 7.58 21.78
N LEU A 57 0.35 6.36 21.60
CA LEU A 57 0.80 5.87 20.30
C LEU A 57 -0.24 4.92 19.66
N TYR A 58 -0.73 5.34 18.49
CA TYR A 58 -1.65 4.59 17.63
C TYR A 58 -1.01 4.29 16.28
N LEU A 59 -1.39 3.16 15.68
CA LEU A 59 -0.94 2.73 14.37
C LEU A 59 -2.12 2.76 13.40
N ALA A 60 -1.91 3.36 12.23
CA ALA A 60 -2.86 3.38 11.12
C ALA A 60 -2.14 3.01 9.82
N GLY A 61 -2.87 2.47 8.85
CA GLY A 61 -2.37 2.20 7.51
C GLY A 61 -2.47 0.74 7.11
N SER A 62 -1.74 0.37 6.06
CA SER A 62 -1.93 -0.90 5.34
C SER A 62 -1.53 -2.15 6.12
N GLY A 63 -0.70 -1.99 7.15
CA GLY A 63 -0.30 -3.07 8.07
C GLY A 63 -1.23 -3.24 9.26
N VAL A 64 -2.24 -2.37 9.44
CA VAL A 64 -3.16 -2.39 10.58
C VAL A 64 -4.55 -2.76 10.07
N PHE A 65 -5.29 -3.55 10.84
CA PHE A 65 -6.67 -3.91 10.52
C PHE A 65 -7.49 -2.69 10.05
N PRO A 66 -8.24 -2.77 8.94
CA PRO A 66 -8.58 -3.98 8.18
C PRO A 66 -7.54 -4.48 7.17
N GLY A 67 -6.41 -3.77 7.03
CA GLY A 67 -5.27 -4.20 6.21
C GLY A 67 -5.01 -3.30 5.01
N PRO A 68 -4.49 -3.84 3.90
CA PRO A 68 -3.98 -3.07 2.77
C PRO A 68 -5.05 -2.64 1.76
N GLY A 69 -4.67 -1.73 0.86
CA GLY A 69 -5.56 -1.12 -0.13
C GLY A 69 -6.11 0.22 0.34
N ILE A 70 -6.51 1.08 -0.61
CA ILE A 70 -6.91 2.47 -0.32
C ILE A 70 -8.07 2.49 0.68
N GLU A 71 -9.12 1.73 0.40
CA GLU A 71 -10.31 1.65 1.26
C GLU A 71 -9.95 1.23 2.69
N ALA A 72 -9.19 0.15 2.83
CA ALA A 72 -8.79 -0.40 4.12
C ALA A 72 -7.90 0.56 4.93
N VAL A 73 -6.96 1.23 4.26
CA VAL A 73 -6.10 2.26 4.86
C VAL A 73 -6.91 3.45 5.38
N VAL A 74 -7.91 3.91 4.61
CA VAL A 74 -8.81 4.99 5.04
C VAL A 74 -9.62 4.57 6.27
N ILE A 75 -10.20 3.37 6.26
CA ILE A 75 -10.93 2.82 7.40
C ILE A 75 -10.03 2.73 8.64
N SER A 76 -8.79 2.24 8.47
CA SER A 76 -7.79 2.17 9.55
C SER A 76 -7.54 3.55 10.18
N GLY A 77 -7.36 4.59 9.34
CA GLY A 77 -7.17 5.97 9.79
C GLY A 77 -8.38 6.52 10.56
N VAL A 78 -9.60 6.30 10.06
CA VAL A 78 -10.85 6.73 10.74
C VAL A 78 -10.97 6.08 12.11
N ARG A 79 -10.68 4.78 12.22
CA ARG A 79 -10.74 4.06 13.50
C ARG A 79 -9.74 4.61 14.52
N VAL A 80 -8.53 4.98 14.08
CA VAL A 80 -7.55 5.65 14.95
C VAL A 80 -8.06 7.02 15.40
N ALA A 81 -8.59 7.83 14.48
CA ALA A 81 -9.15 9.13 14.81
C ALA A 81 -10.29 9.04 15.84
N ASP A 82 -11.23 8.10 15.65
CA ASP A 82 -12.30 7.83 16.60
C ASP A 82 -11.78 7.39 17.98
N ALA A 83 -10.75 6.55 18.00
CA ALA A 83 -10.15 6.08 19.25
C ALA A 83 -9.47 7.21 20.03
N ILE A 84 -8.87 8.18 19.33
CA ILE A 84 -8.26 9.37 19.93
C ILE A 84 -9.34 10.34 20.42
N TYR A 85 -10.36 10.61 19.61
CA TYR A 85 -11.42 11.57 19.94
C TYR A 85 -12.26 11.17 21.17
N ARG A 86 -12.41 9.86 21.42
CA ARG A 86 -13.20 9.34 22.55
C ARG A 86 -12.42 9.20 23.86
N GLN A 87 -11.14 9.57 23.89
CA GLN A 87 -10.30 9.60 25.10
C GLN A 87 -10.28 10.98 25.72
#